data_AF-A0A6P0T3D6-F1
#
_entry.id   AF-A0A6P0T3D6-F1
#
_cell.length_a   1.000
_cell.length_b   1.000
_cell.length_c   1.000
_cell.angle_alpha   90.00
_cell.angle_beta   90.00
_cell.angle_gamma   90.00
#
_symmetry.space_group_name_H-M   'P 1'
#
loop_
_entity.id
_entity.type
_entity.pdbx_description
1 polymer ?
#
loop_
_entity_poly.entity_id
_entity_poly.type
_entity_poly.pdbx_seq_one_letter_code
_entity_poly.pdbx_strand_id
1 'polypeptide(L)'
;TSSKSYEYIAQSCYQVFQTAANWSQDLQGVSTPESSTKQEKDIAKSGDKVVDKVAIWSQDLQGKGRLFGGEIFELWRYQPLNQANCHVIIMIFPDQASMEKAAELYTDWMGLFSYRNKILWAYSQSRLIKKSLVDFYKQAEENQRLISDQNSSGFREQTIAAKLDDIQKSLDNYTLDLPKLNFQNQIIEINLFNYQTRLDIINQKCQKLGADNNLKFLETFSKEVKENYLLQVTKDYDSMALGLRLLEARLNALRSQIELEKAERDRTFQNIVTVIGAGTAVTALVDFEAKQCETVSKLIPPMKKSCENPWINSFIVPVVLILIFGVIGLCFKKILSASR
;
A
#
# COMPACT_ATOMS: atom_id res chain seq x y z
N THR A 1 -3.90 -37.13 -21.73
CA THR A 1 -4.10 -36.98 -20.28
C THR A 1 -5.37 -36.18 -20.03
N SER A 2 -6.29 -36.64 -19.18
CA SER A 2 -7.55 -35.91 -18.89
C SER A 2 -7.31 -34.73 -17.93
N SER A 3 -8.12 -33.67 -18.00
CA SER A 3 -8.06 -32.51 -17.08
C SER A 3 -8.01 -32.88 -15.59
N LYS A 4 -8.73 -33.94 -15.17
CA LYS A 4 -8.68 -34.47 -13.80
C LYS A 4 -7.28 -34.94 -13.35
N SER A 5 -6.45 -35.40 -14.30
CA SER A 5 -5.09 -35.81 -14.01
C SER A 5 -4.18 -34.62 -13.72
N TYR A 6 -4.36 -33.50 -14.42
CA TYR A 6 -3.55 -32.29 -14.19
C TYR A 6 -3.89 -31.64 -12.86
N GLU A 7 -5.16 -31.60 -12.48
CA GLU A 7 -5.58 -31.06 -11.18
C GLU A 7 -5.00 -31.87 -10.01
N TYR A 8 -4.98 -33.21 -10.09
CA TYR A 8 -4.35 -34.05 -9.08
C TYR A 8 -2.83 -33.81 -8.95
N ILE A 9 -2.14 -33.67 -10.08
CA ILE A 9 -0.70 -33.34 -10.08
C ILE A 9 -0.48 -31.96 -9.46
N ALA A 10 -1.28 -30.96 -9.84
CA ALA A 10 -1.15 -29.61 -9.31
C ALA A 10 -1.43 -29.55 -7.79
N GLN A 11 -2.42 -30.29 -7.30
CA GLN A 11 -2.67 -30.46 -5.86
C GLN A 11 -1.45 -31.02 -5.14
N SER A 12 -0.83 -32.06 -5.70
CA SER A 12 0.36 -32.68 -5.13
C SER A 12 1.54 -31.69 -5.11
N CYS A 13 1.77 -30.96 -6.20
CA CYS A 13 2.79 -29.90 -6.27
C CYS A 13 2.56 -28.81 -5.21
N TYR A 14 1.31 -28.39 -5.02
CA TYR A 14 0.97 -27.36 -4.04
C TYR A 14 1.25 -27.82 -2.60
N GLN A 15 0.92 -29.07 -2.27
CA GLN A 15 1.22 -29.65 -0.94
C GLN A 15 2.73 -29.71 -0.67
N VAL A 16 3.53 -30.12 -1.66
CA VAL A 16 5.00 -30.14 -1.53
C VAL A 16 5.54 -28.73 -1.32
N PHE A 17 5.09 -27.75 -2.10
CA PHE A 17 5.50 -26.35 -1.96
C PHE A 17 5.22 -25.81 -0.56
N GLN A 18 4.03 -26.06 -0.02
CA GLN A 18 3.66 -25.62 1.32
C GLN A 18 4.53 -26.25 2.41
N THR A 19 4.80 -27.56 2.29
CA THR A 19 5.65 -28.27 3.24
C THR A 19 7.04 -27.62 3.28
N ALA A 20 7.63 -27.36 2.11
CA ALA A 20 8.93 -26.69 2.01
C ALA A 20 8.91 -25.24 2.53
N ALA A 21 7.84 -24.49 2.26
CA ALA A 21 7.69 -23.12 2.74
C ALA A 21 7.60 -23.04 4.27
N ASN A 22 6.88 -23.97 4.90
CA ASN A 22 6.78 -24.07 6.36
C ASN A 22 8.14 -24.40 6.99
N TRP A 23 8.89 -25.34 6.39
CA TRP A 23 10.24 -25.68 6.84
C TRP A 23 11.18 -24.47 6.78
N SER A 24 11.07 -23.65 5.74
CA SER A 24 11.89 -22.43 5.62
C SER A 24 11.56 -21.38 6.69
N GLN A 25 10.31 -21.28 7.15
CA GLN A 25 9.92 -20.37 8.22
C GLN A 25 10.41 -20.86 9.59
N ASP A 26 10.33 -22.17 9.85
CA ASP A 26 10.83 -22.76 11.11
C ASP A 26 12.35 -22.58 11.27
N LEU A 27 13.11 -22.60 10.17
CA LEU A 27 14.55 -22.38 10.18
C LEU A 27 14.96 -20.91 10.41
N GLN A 28 14.08 -19.94 10.10
CA GLN A 28 14.37 -18.52 10.33
C GLN A 28 14.21 -18.08 11.80
N GLY A 29 13.67 -18.95 12.66
CA GLY A 29 13.56 -18.73 14.11
C GLY A 29 14.66 -19.37 14.96
N VAL A 30 15.59 -20.13 14.36
CA VAL A 30 16.54 -20.96 15.10
C VAL A 30 17.97 -20.43 14.92
N SER A 31 18.55 -19.88 15.98
CA SER A 31 20.00 -19.68 16.09
C SER A 31 20.71 -21.03 16.09
N THR A 32 21.90 -21.08 15.48
CA THR A 32 22.75 -22.27 15.24
C THR A 32 22.84 -23.28 16.40
N PRO A 33 22.99 -24.59 16.10
CA PRO A 33 22.51 -25.67 16.95
C PRO A 33 23.50 -26.11 18.05
N GLU A 34 22.98 -26.31 19.27
CA GLU A 34 23.56 -27.23 20.27
C GLU A 34 22.78 -28.55 20.27
N SER A 35 23.46 -29.62 19.84
CA SER A 35 23.11 -31.06 19.98
C SER A 35 21.84 -31.55 19.24
N SER A 36 22.08 -32.40 18.23
CA SER A 36 21.14 -32.89 17.22
C SER A 36 20.03 -33.84 17.71
N THR A 37 20.10 -34.40 18.91
CA THR A 37 19.22 -35.51 19.31
C THR A 37 17.96 -35.08 20.07
N LYS A 38 17.95 -33.88 20.66
CA LYS A 38 16.77 -33.31 21.34
C LYS A 38 15.90 -32.50 20.36
N GLN A 39 16.55 -31.86 19.38
CA GLN A 39 15.92 -31.06 18.33
C GLN A 39 14.99 -31.90 17.44
N GLU A 40 15.40 -33.12 17.04
CA GLU A 40 14.56 -34.00 16.19
C GLU A 40 13.25 -34.43 16.85
N LYS A 41 13.23 -34.64 18.18
CA LYS A 41 12.01 -35.03 18.91
C LYS A 41 11.07 -33.85 19.19
N ASP A 42 11.60 -32.65 19.37
CA ASP A 42 10.79 -31.45 19.56
C ASP A 42 10.24 -30.92 18.22
N ILE A 43 10.99 -31.07 17.11
CA ILE A 43 10.52 -30.75 15.75
C ILE A 43 9.40 -31.71 15.30
N ALA A 44 9.51 -33.00 15.63
CA ALA A 44 8.43 -33.96 15.34
C ALA A 44 7.14 -33.63 16.09
N LYS A 45 7.23 -33.14 17.34
CA LYS A 45 6.07 -32.73 18.14
C LYS A 45 5.49 -31.35 17.77
N SER A 46 6.28 -30.44 17.19
CA SER A 46 5.78 -29.17 16.67
C SER A 46 5.10 -29.34 15.32
N GLY A 47 5.52 -30.31 14.50
CA GLY A 47 4.87 -30.68 13.23
C GLY A 47 3.38 -30.97 13.38
N ASP A 48 2.98 -31.68 14.45
CA ASP A 48 1.58 -32.04 14.71
C ASP A 48 0.67 -30.85 15.03
N LYS A 49 1.21 -29.68 15.42
CA LYS A 49 0.43 -28.45 15.67
C LYS A 49 0.44 -27.45 14.50
N VAL A 50 1.27 -27.67 13.49
CA VAL A 50 1.39 -26.78 12.30
C VAL A 50 0.45 -27.21 11.17
N VAL A 51 -0.12 -28.42 11.24
CA VAL A 51 -1.07 -28.96 10.25
C VAL A 51 -2.38 -28.14 10.17
N ASP A 52 -2.72 -27.35 11.19
CA ASP A 52 -3.97 -26.56 11.21
C ASP A 52 -3.92 -25.24 10.39
N LYS A 53 -2.77 -24.88 9.79
CA LYS A 53 -2.67 -23.71 8.89
C LYS A 53 -2.28 -24.06 7.44
N VAL A 54 -2.40 -25.33 7.08
CA VAL A 54 -2.13 -25.83 5.73
C VAL A 54 -3.10 -25.16 4.75
N ALA A 55 -2.55 -24.64 3.66
CA ALA A 55 -3.33 -23.97 2.65
C ALA A 55 -4.25 -24.98 1.94
N ILE A 56 -5.55 -24.73 1.98
CA ILE A 56 -6.57 -25.67 1.53
C ILE A 56 -6.78 -25.41 0.04
N TRP A 57 -6.39 -26.34 -0.82
CA TRP A 57 -6.53 -26.23 -2.29
C TRP A 57 -7.89 -25.67 -2.72
N SER A 58 -8.99 -26.15 -2.13
CA SER A 58 -10.34 -25.69 -2.47
C SER A 58 -10.64 -24.24 -2.07
N GLN A 59 -9.91 -23.68 -1.11
CA GLN A 59 -10.03 -22.28 -0.69
C GLN A 59 -9.07 -21.37 -1.44
N ASP A 60 -7.85 -21.84 -1.69
CA ASP A 60 -6.80 -21.01 -2.28
C ASP A 60 -6.85 -21.02 -3.81
N LEU A 61 -7.48 -21.99 -4.46
CA LEU A 61 -7.64 -22.01 -5.92
C LEU A 61 -8.58 -20.89 -6.38
N GLN A 62 -8.01 -19.82 -6.93
CA GLN A 62 -8.75 -18.64 -7.39
C GLN A 62 -8.94 -18.61 -8.91
N GLY A 63 -8.08 -19.30 -9.67
CA GLY A 63 -8.08 -19.21 -11.12
C GLY A 63 -7.66 -20.51 -11.80
N LYS A 64 -8.25 -20.75 -12.97
CA LYS A 64 -7.82 -21.80 -13.91
C LYS A 64 -7.68 -21.20 -15.30
N GLY A 65 -6.68 -21.67 -16.04
CA GLY A 65 -6.40 -21.19 -17.39
C GLY A 65 -5.71 -22.24 -18.25
N ARG A 66 -5.46 -21.90 -19.50
CA ARG A 66 -4.76 -22.76 -20.47
C ARG A 66 -3.75 -21.99 -21.29
N LEU A 67 -2.65 -22.64 -21.63
CA LEU A 67 -1.59 -22.06 -22.44
C LEU A 67 -0.82 -23.17 -23.15
N PHE A 68 -0.65 -23.07 -24.48
CA PHE A 68 0.08 -24.07 -25.29
C PHE A 68 -0.35 -25.52 -24.99
N GLY A 69 -1.65 -25.77 -24.82
CA GLY A 69 -2.18 -27.10 -24.47
C GLY A 69 -1.96 -27.54 -23.01
N GLY A 70 -1.22 -26.76 -22.21
CA GLY A 70 -1.09 -26.95 -20.77
C GLY A 70 -2.24 -26.34 -19.97
N GLU A 71 -2.42 -26.82 -18.75
CA GLU A 71 -3.36 -26.28 -17.76
C GLU A 71 -2.62 -25.42 -16.72
N ILE A 72 -3.23 -24.31 -16.32
CA ILE A 72 -2.72 -23.36 -15.35
C ILE A 72 -3.66 -23.31 -14.15
N PHE A 73 -3.09 -23.29 -12.95
CA PHE A 73 -3.81 -23.14 -11.69
C PHE A 73 -3.21 -21.96 -10.91
N GLU A 74 -4.05 -21.00 -10.52
CA GLU A 74 -3.68 -19.91 -9.63
C GLU A 74 -4.18 -20.21 -8.22
N LEU A 75 -3.24 -20.29 -7.30
CA LEU A 75 -3.50 -20.40 -5.88
C LEU A 75 -3.10 -19.12 -5.19
N TRP A 76 -4.05 -18.49 -4.52
CA TRP A 76 -3.85 -17.17 -3.95
C TRP A 76 -4.58 -17.00 -2.63
N ARG A 77 -3.82 -16.50 -1.66
CA ARG A 77 -4.31 -16.04 -0.36
C ARG A 77 -3.70 -14.68 -0.08
N TYR A 78 -4.56 -13.70 0.14
CA TYR A 78 -4.11 -12.37 0.53
C TYR A 78 -5.00 -11.80 1.61
N GLN A 79 -4.35 -11.42 2.69
CA GLN A 79 -4.90 -10.65 3.79
C GLN A 79 -3.98 -9.45 4.00
N PRO A 80 -4.47 -8.22 3.81
CA PRO A 80 -3.70 -7.03 4.12
C PRO A 80 -3.17 -7.10 5.55
N LEU A 81 -1.90 -6.73 5.73
CA LEU A 81 -1.21 -6.71 7.03
C LEU A 81 -0.89 -8.09 7.65
N ASN A 82 -1.26 -9.21 7.00
CA ASN A 82 -0.86 -10.54 7.43
C ASN A 82 0.41 -11.01 6.71
N GLN A 83 1.27 -11.74 7.41
CA GLN A 83 2.48 -12.35 6.85
C GLN A 83 2.20 -13.67 6.11
N ALA A 84 1.04 -14.29 6.30
CA ALA A 84 0.66 -15.56 5.66
C ALA A 84 0.14 -15.41 4.21
N ASN A 85 0.55 -14.35 3.51
CA ASN A 85 0.17 -14.13 2.11
C ASN A 85 0.92 -15.09 1.19
N CYS A 86 0.20 -15.71 0.26
CA CYS A 86 0.77 -16.69 -0.65
C CYS A 86 0.19 -16.50 -2.05
N HIS A 87 1.05 -16.55 -3.07
CA HIS A 87 0.62 -16.56 -4.47
C HIS A 87 1.48 -17.57 -5.22
N VAL A 88 0.84 -18.61 -5.76
CA VAL A 88 1.48 -19.71 -6.48
C VAL A 88 0.76 -19.90 -7.80
N ILE A 89 1.54 -19.99 -8.87
CA ILE A 89 1.05 -20.35 -10.20
C ILE A 89 1.67 -21.70 -10.55
N ILE A 90 0.82 -22.68 -10.85
CA ILE A 90 1.24 -24.00 -11.29
C ILE A 90 0.84 -24.15 -12.75
N MET A 91 1.81 -24.41 -13.62
CA MET A 91 1.58 -24.66 -15.04
C MET A 91 2.05 -26.08 -15.37
N ILE A 92 1.17 -26.90 -15.94
CA ILE A 92 1.50 -28.27 -16.31
C ILE A 92 1.27 -28.45 -17.81
N PHE A 93 2.31 -28.84 -18.53
CA PHE A 93 2.30 -29.00 -19.98
C PHE A 93 2.27 -30.47 -20.38
N PRO A 94 1.67 -30.79 -21.55
CA PRO A 94 1.59 -32.17 -22.05
C PRO A 94 2.95 -32.72 -22.51
N ASP A 95 3.85 -31.84 -22.98
CA ASP A 95 5.14 -32.21 -23.55
C ASP A 95 6.16 -31.06 -23.40
N GLN A 96 7.42 -31.39 -23.65
CA GLN A 96 8.55 -30.47 -23.55
C GLN A 96 8.45 -29.30 -24.54
N ALA A 97 8.00 -29.53 -25.77
CA ALA A 97 7.90 -28.48 -26.78
C ALA A 97 6.89 -27.40 -26.39
N SER A 98 5.77 -27.80 -25.78
CA SER A 98 4.76 -26.90 -25.23
C SER A 98 5.29 -26.08 -24.06
N MET A 99 6.09 -26.71 -23.19
CA MET A 99 6.76 -26.05 -22.07
C MET A 99 7.81 -25.04 -22.56
N GLU A 100 8.63 -25.39 -23.55
CA GLU A 100 9.66 -24.50 -24.12
C GLU A 100 9.05 -23.24 -24.73
N LYS A 101 7.92 -23.38 -25.46
CA LYS A 101 7.15 -22.23 -25.96
C LYS A 101 6.62 -21.35 -24.83
N ALA A 102 6.12 -21.96 -23.75
CA ALA A 102 5.67 -21.21 -22.58
C ALA A 102 6.83 -20.46 -21.89
N ALA A 103 8.04 -21.04 -21.89
CA ALA A 103 9.23 -20.43 -21.31
C ALA A 103 9.68 -19.16 -22.04
N GLU A 104 9.35 -18.99 -23.33
CA GLU A 104 9.59 -17.74 -24.06
C GLU A 104 8.88 -16.52 -23.42
N LEU A 105 7.80 -16.77 -22.68
CA LEU A 105 7.03 -15.75 -21.96
C LEU A 105 7.56 -15.49 -20.54
N TYR A 106 8.64 -16.17 -20.11
CA TYR A 106 9.14 -16.10 -18.72
C TYR A 106 9.36 -14.67 -18.23
N THR A 107 10.00 -13.83 -19.05
CA THR A 107 10.25 -12.42 -18.69
C THR A 107 8.96 -11.61 -18.55
N ASP A 108 7.94 -11.93 -19.35
CA ASP A 108 6.64 -11.26 -19.27
C ASP A 108 5.87 -11.69 -18.02
N TRP A 109 5.93 -12.99 -17.67
CA TRP A 109 5.36 -13.51 -16.41
C TRP A 109 6.00 -12.85 -15.20
N MET A 110 7.32 -12.75 -15.17
CA MET A 110 8.05 -12.06 -14.10
C MET A 110 7.62 -10.61 -13.97
N GLY A 111 7.48 -9.90 -15.10
CA GLY A 111 6.97 -8.52 -15.12
C GLY A 111 5.55 -8.43 -14.57
N LEU A 112 4.64 -9.28 -15.07
CA LEU A 112 3.24 -9.31 -14.69
C LEU A 112 3.07 -9.49 -13.16
N PHE A 113 3.74 -10.51 -12.60
CA PHE A 113 3.65 -10.79 -11.16
C PHE A 113 4.41 -9.76 -10.31
N SER A 114 5.45 -9.13 -10.84
CA SER A 114 6.08 -7.98 -10.16
C SER A 114 5.10 -6.82 -9.98
N TYR A 115 4.35 -6.44 -11.03
CA TYR A 115 3.35 -5.38 -10.93
C TYR A 115 2.21 -5.75 -9.97
N ARG A 116 1.74 -7.00 -10.01
CA ARG A 116 0.78 -7.55 -9.05
C ARG A 116 1.25 -7.37 -7.60
N ASN A 117 2.50 -7.74 -7.31
CA ASN A 117 3.06 -7.63 -5.97
C ASN A 117 3.23 -6.17 -5.53
N LYS A 118 3.62 -5.26 -6.43
CA LYS A 118 3.69 -3.82 -6.13
C LYS A 118 2.33 -3.23 -5.77
N ILE A 119 1.27 -3.64 -6.48
CA ILE A 119 -0.12 -3.24 -6.16
C ILE A 119 -0.50 -3.73 -4.76
N LEU A 120 -0.32 -5.01 -4.46
CA LEU A 120 -0.66 -5.57 -3.15
C LEU A 120 0.16 -4.95 -2.01
N TRP A 121 1.43 -4.64 -2.25
CA TRP A 121 2.27 -3.94 -1.30
C TRP A 121 1.75 -2.53 -1.03
N ALA A 122 1.49 -1.73 -2.07
CA ALA A 122 0.97 -0.37 -1.95
C ALA A 122 -0.39 -0.34 -1.26
N TYR A 123 -1.26 -1.29 -1.59
CA TYR A 123 -2.54 -1.44 -0.92
C TYR A 123 -2.34 -1.78 0.57
N SER A 124 -1.42 -2.68 0.93
CA SER A 124 -1.10 -2.96 2.34
C SER A 124 -0.58 -1.73 3.08
N GLN A 125 0.32 -0.95 2.45
CA GLN A 125 0.81 0.31 3.02
C GLN A 125 -0.30 1.33 3.23
N SER A 126 -1.25 1.41 2.29
CA SER A 126 -2.41 2.29 2.43
C SER A 126 -3.22 1.97 3.68
N ARG A 127 -3.32 0.68 4.07
CA ARG A 127 -4.04 0.27 5.27
C ARG A 127 -3.32 0.70 6.54
N LEU A 128 -1.98 0.61 6.56
CA LEU A 128 -1.16 1.10 7.67
C LEU A 128 -1.28 2.63 7.83
N ILE A 129 -1.14 3.36 6.74
CA ILE A 129 -1.25 4.84 6.74
C ILE A 129 -2.64 5.26 7.20
N LYS A 130 -3.70 4.62 6.69
CA LYS A 130 -5.08 4.88 7.13
C LYS A 130 -5.23 4.69 8.64
N LYS A 131 -4.64 3.64 9.20
CA LYS A 131 -4.69 3.41 10.65
C LYS A 131 -4.06 4.57 11.41
N SER A 132 -2.86 5.01 11.02
CA SER A 132 -2.20 6.16 11.64
C SER A 132 -3.03 7.45 11.54
N LEU A 133 -3.62 7.74 10.38
CA LEU A 133 -4.48 8.91 10.19
C LEU A 133 -5.70 8.88 11.13
N VAL A 134 -6.34 7.72 11.27
CA VAL A 134 -7.46 7.55 12.21
C VAL A 134 -7.01 7.78 13.65
N ASP A 135 -5.82 7.29 14.03
CA ASP A 135 -5.29 7.44 15.39
C ASP A 135 -4.98 8.92 15.68
N PHE A 136 -4.35 9.65 14.76
CA PHE A 136 -4.13 11.09 14.87
C PHE A 136 -5.44 11.88 14.96
N TYR A 137 -6.44 11.52 14.15
CA TYR A 137 -7.77 12.17 14.21
C TYR A 137 -8.39 12.02 15.59
N LYS A 138 -8.41 10.79 16.13
CA LYS A 138 -9.00 10.50 17.44
C LYS A 138 -8.30 11.26 18.56
N GLN A 139 -6.97 11.27 18.55
CA GLN A 139 -6.18 11.98 19.55
C GLN A 139 -6.48 13.49 19.54
N ALA A 140 -6.54 14.09 18.36
CA ALA A 140 -6.87 15.50 18.22
C ALA A 140 -8.32 15.80 18.63
N GLU A 141 -9.29 14.97 18.22
CA GLU A 141 -10.69 15.14 18.60
C GLU A 141 -10.90 15.00 20.12
N GLU A 142 -10.26 14.04 20.77
CA GLU A 142 -10.34 13.83 22.22
C GLU A 142 -9.82 15.05 22.98
N ASN A 143 -8.65 15.56 22.61
CA ASN A 143 -8.09 16.77 23.22
C ASN A 143 -8.96 18.01 22.96
N GLN A 144 -9.60 18.12 21.79
CA GLN A 144 -10.57 19.20 21.52
C GLN A 144 -11.77 19.13 22.47
N ARG A 145 -12.35 17.93 22.66
CA ARG A 145 -13.48 17.73 23.58
C ARG A 145 -13.12 18.08 25.01
N LEU A 146 -11.94 17.67 25.48
CA LEU A 146 -11.46 18.00 26.82
C LEU A 146 -11.36 19.52 27.04
N ILE A 147 -10.96 20.29 26.03
CA ILE A 147 -10.95 21.76 26.09
C ILE A 147 -12.39 22.31 26.15
N SER A 148 -13.28 21.82 25.29
CA SER A 148 -14.68 22.28 25.23
C SER A 148 -15.45 22.03 26.54
N ASP A 149 -15.32 20.84 27.11
CA ASP A 149 -16.07 20.43 28.31
C ASP A 149 -15.61 21.20 29.56
N GLN A 150 -14.33 21.58 29.62
CA GLN A 150 -13.71 22.21 30.79
C GLN A 150 -13.82 23.74 30.84
N ASN A 151 -14.32 24.39 29.77
CA ASN A 151 -14.64 25.82 29.77
C ASN A 151 -15.78 26.20 30.76
N SER A 152 -16.39 25.20 31.42
CA SER A 152 -17.43 25.39 32.44
C SER A 152 -16.90 25.42 33.90
N SER A 153 -15.65 25.02 34.17
CA SER A 153 -15.12 24.92 35.54
C SER A 153 -13.64 25.30 35.66
N GLY A 154 -13.35 26.60 35.76
CA GLY A 154 -12.17 27.17 36.43
C GLY A 154 -10.80 26.51 36.19
N PHE A 155 -10.49 26.02 34.99
CA PHE A 155 -9.27 25.25 34.71
C PHE A 155 -8.08 26.15 34.34
N ARG A 156 -6.88 25.79 34.83
CA ARG A 156 -5.62 26.56 34.67
C ARG A 156 -5.17 26.61 33.21
N GLU A 157 -4.88 27.82 32.73
CA GLU A 157 -4.36 28.17 31.40
C GLU A 157 -3.24 27.24 30.87
N GLN A 158 -2.38 26.76 31.78
CA GLN A 158 -1.25 25.89 31.47
C GLN A 158 -1.68 24.50 30.93
N THR A 159 -2.88 24.02 31.24
CA THR A 159 -3.41 22.75 30.72
C THR A 159 -4.02 22.91 29.32
N ILE A 160 -4.66 24.04 29.05
CA ILE A 160 -5.20 24.36 27.71
C ILE A 160 -4.05 24.49 26.72
N ALA A 161 -2.97 25.20 27.08
CA ALA A 161 -1.79 25.34 26.24
C ALA A 161 -1.16 23.99 25.88
N ALA A 162 -0.99 23.10 26.87
CA ALA A 162 -0.44 21.76 26.64
C ALA A 162 -1.34 20.92 25.71
N LYS A 163 -2.67 21.01 25.86
CA LYS A 163 -3.61 20.29 25.00
C LYS A 163 -3.66 20.82 23.57
N LEU A 164 -3.54 22.13 23.39
CA LEU A 164 -3.39 22.75 22.08
C LEU A 164 -2.10 22.31 21.37
N ASP A 165 -0.99 22.16 22.11
CA ASP A 165 0.28 21.62 21.59
C ASP A 165 0.13 20.16 21.14
N ASP A 166 -0.54 19.31 21.93
CA ASP A 166 -0.81 17.92 21.55
C ASP A 166 -1.70 17.80 20.31
N ILE A 167 -2.71 18.68 20.17
CA ILE A 167 -3.55 18.77 18.97
C ILE A 167 -2.68 19.17 17.77
N GLN A 168 -1.81 20.16 17.92
CA GLN A 168 -0.93 20.61 16.84
C GLN A 168 0.01 19.49 16.36
N LYS A 169 0.65 18.76 17.27
CA LYS A 169 1.47 17.58 16.92
C LYS A 169 0.69 16.53 16.14
N SER A 170 -0.55 16.28 16.55
CA SER A 170 -1.43 15.32 15.88
C SER A 170 -1.76 15.78 14.45
N LEU A 171 -2.08 17.08 14.28
CA LEU A 171 -2.35 17.70 12.97
C LEU A 171 -1.13 17.71 12.05
N ASP A 172 0.06 17.99 12.59
CA ASP A 172 1.30 18.01 11.82
C ASP A 172 1.59 16.60 11.26
N ASN A 173 1.50 15.58 12.10
CA ASN A 173 1.65 14.19 11.67
C ASN A 173 0.56 13.76 10.66
N TYR A 174 -0.68 14.18 10.90
CA TYR A 174 -1.79 13.93 9.97
C TYR A 174 -1.51 14.51 8.58
N THR A 175 -1.07 15.77 8.54
CA THR A 175 -0.77 16.51 7.31
C THR A 175 0.40 15.89 6.55
N LEU A 176 1.37 15.30 7.27
CA LEU A 176 2.49 14.56 6.66
C LEU A 176 2.07 13.21 6.09
N ASP A 177 1.13 12.50 6.74
CA ASP A 177 0.73 11.14 6.35
C ASP A 177 -0.37 11.13 5.30
N LEU A 178 -1.25 12.14 5.25
CA LEU A 178 -2.36 12.18 4.30
C LEU A 178 -1.90 12.11 2.82
N PRO A 179 -0.87 12.86 2.37
CA PRO A 179 -0.34 12.73 1.02
C PRO A 179 0.24 11.34 0.73
N LYS A 180 0.77 10.64 1.74
CA LYS A 180 1.31 9.28 1.57
C LYS A 180 0.21 8.30 1.18
N LEU A 181 -1.01 8.50 1.64
CA LEU A 181 -2.16 7.69 1.25
C LEU A 181 -2.48 7.87 -0.24
N ASN A 182 -2.45 9.11 -0.74
CA ASN A 182 -2.61 9.40 -2.17
C ASN A 182 -1.46 8.84 -3.03
N PHE A 183 -0.22 8.87 -2.53
CA PHE A 183 0.90 8.22 -3.21
C PHE A 183 0.69 6.71 -3.37
N GLN A 184 0.11 6.03 -2.37
CA GLN A 184 -0.23 4.61 -2.54
C GLN A 184 -1.28 4.41 -3.64
N ASN A 185 -2.26 5.32 -3.76
CA ASN A 185 -3.25 5.29 -4.82
C ASN A 185 -2.58 5.35 -6.21
N GLN A 186 -1.70 6.32 -6.42
CA GLN A 186 -0.97 6.49 -7.69
C GLN A 186 -0.08 5.28 -8.01
N ILE A 187 0.58 4.69 -7.01
CA ILE A 187 1.37 3.48 -7.19
C ILE A 187 0.47 2.33 -7.66
N ILE A 188 -0.72 2.17 -7.08
CA ILE A 188 -1.69 1.15 -7.51
C ILE A 188 -2.12 1.40 -8.96
N GLU A 189 -2.49 2.63 -9.33
CA GLU A 189 -2.92 2.98 -10.70
C GLU A 189 -1.86 2.67 -11.75
N ILE A 190 -0.62 3.13 -11.54
CA ILE A 190 0.48 2.93 -12.48
C ILE A 190 0.78 1.45 -12.65
N ASN A 191 0.84 0.70 -11.54
CA ASN A 191 1.14 -0.73 -11.62
C ASN A 191 -0.04 -1.53 -12.18
N LEU A 192 -1.28 -1.10 -11.98
CA LEU A 192 -2.46 -1.70 -12.61
C LEU A 192 -2.44 -1.51 -14.12
N PHE A 193 -2.11 -0.30 -14.59
CA PHE A 193 -1.93 -0.04 -16.02
C PHE A 193 -0.81 -0.91 -16.61
N ASN A 194 0.33 -1.00 -15.92
CA ASN A 194 1.45 -1.84 -16.34
C ASN A 194 1.10 -3.34 -16.35
N TYR A 195 0.33 -3.80 -15.36
CA TYR A 195 -0.16 -5.18 -15.30
C TYR A 195 -1.06 -5.48 -16.51
N GLN A 196 -2.03 -4.62 -16.80
CA GLN A 196 -2.95 -4.77 -17.94
C GLN A 196 -2.20 -4.78 -19.26
N THR A 197 -1.30 -3.81 -19.45
CA THR A 197 -0.47 -3.73 -20.65
C THR A 197 0.40 -4.97 -20.82
N ARG A 198 0.97 -5.49 -19.73
CA ARG A 198 1.78 -6.72 -19.78
C ARG A 198 0.93 -7.95 -20.13
N LEU A 199 -0.28 -8.04 -19.60
CA LEU A 199 -1.20 -9.12 -19.94
C LEU A 199 -1.59 -9.09 -21.43
N ASP A 200 -1.82 -7.90 -21.99
CA ASP A 200 -2.07 -7.73 -23.43
C ASP A 200 -0.87 -8.16 -24.27
N ILE A 201 0.35 -7.80 -23.87
CA ILE A 201 1.59 -8.24 -24.53
C ILE A 201 1.70 -9.77 -24.50
N ILE A 202 1.42 -10.41 -23.35
CA ILE A 202 1.41 -11.87 -23.23
C ILE A 202 0.40 -12.47 -24.22
N ASN A 203 -0.83 -11.95 -24.27
CA ASN A 203 -1.87 -12.42 -25.19
C ASN A 203 -1.45 -12.28 -26.66
N GLN A 204 -0.87 -11.14 -27.04
CA GLN A 204 -0.36 -10.93 -28.40
C GLN A 204 0.78 -11.89 -28.75
N LYS A 205 1.71 -12.14 -27.83
CA LYS A 205 2.80 -13.12 -28.04
C LYS A 205 2.25 -14.53 -28.19
N CYS A 206 1.27 -14.92 -27.39
CA CYS A 206 0.60 -16.22 -27.52
C CYS A 206 -0.03 -16.39 -28.91
N GLN A 207 -0.75 -15.37 -29.40
CA GLN A 207 -1.34 -15.39 -30.74
C GLN A 207 -0.27 -15.54 -31.84
N LYS A 208 0.85 -14.81 -31.74
CA LYS A 208 1.98 -14.94 -32.69
C LYS A 208 2.62 -16.32 -32.66
N LEU A 209 2.64 -16.98 -31.50
CA LEU A 209 3.14 -18.34 -31.32
C LEU A 209 2.09 -19.41 -31.68
N GLY A 210 0.94 -19.01 -32.24
CA GLY A 210 -0.13 -19.92 -32.68
C GLY A 210 -0.87 -20.61 -31.54
N ALA A 211 -0.85 -20.04 -30.33
CA ALA A 211 -1.52 -20.61 -29.16
C ALA A 211 -2.99 -20.16 -29.09
N ASP A 212 -3.88 -21.13 -28.91
CA ASP A 212 -5.14 -20.86 -28.21
C ASP A 212 -4.84 -20.76 -26.71
N ASN A 213 -5.07 -19.59 -26.12
CA ASN A 213 -4.82 -19.34 -24.70
C ASN A 213 -6.14 -19.01 -23.98
N ASN A 214 -6.21 -19.39 -22.71
CA ASN A 214 -7.29 -18.97 -21.83
C ASN A 214 -6.66 -18.42 -20.55
N LEU A 215 -6.30 -17.14 -20.59
CA LEU A 215 -5.67 -16.42 -19.49
C LEU A 215 -6.62 -15.45 -18.78
N LYS A 216 -7.93 -15.52 -19.05
CA LYS A 216 -8.95 -14.61 -18.51
C LYS A 216 -8.97 -14.55 -16.98
N PHE A 217 -8.55 -15.62 -16.29
CA PHE A 217 -8.48 -15.62 -14.83
C PHE A 217 -7.56 -14.49 -14.30
N LEU A 218 -6.52 -14.10 -15.04
CA LEU A 218 -5.60 -13.01 -14.69
C LEU A 218 -6.26 -11.63 -14.75
N GLU A 219 -7.34 -11.48 -15.51
CA GLU A 219 -8.12 -10.23 -15.59
C GLU A 219 -8.94 -10.01 -14.31
N THR A 220 -9.30 -11.08 -13.60
CA THR A 220 -10.01 -11.02 -12.32
C THR A 220 -9.24 -10.17 -11.31
N PHE A 221 -7.92 -10.31 -11.26
CA PHE A 221 -7.07 -9.47 -10.39
C PHE A 221 -7.16 -7.98 -10.79
N SER A 222 -7.12 -7.67 -12.10
CA SER A 222 -7.28 -6.29 -12.56
C SER A 222 -8.63 -5.68 -12.15
N LYS A 223 -9.70 -6.49 -12.22
CA LYS A 223 -11.04 -6.08 -11.79
C LYS A 223 -11.07 -5.82 -10.28
N GLU A 224 -10.54 -6.74 -9.48
CA GLU A 224 -10.42 -6.62 -8.02
C GLU A 224 -9.68 -5.35 -7.62
N VAL A 225 -8.56 -5.04 -8.28
CA VAL A 225 -7.79 -3.83 -8.00
C VAL A 225 -8.60 -2.57 -8.30
N LYS A 226 -9.32 -2.52 -9.44
CA LYS A 226 -10.13 -1.37 -9.83
C LYS A 226 -11.32 -1.15 -8.89
N GLU A 227 -12.09 -2.21 -8.68
CA GLU A 227 -13.38 -2.15 -8.00
C GLU A 227 -13.23 -2.08 -6.48
N ASN A 228 -12.18 -2.67 -5.91
CA ASN A 228 -12.00 -2.74 -4.47
C ASN A 228 -10.81 -1.90 -4.00
N TYR A 229 -9.59 -2.23 -4.42
CA TYR A 229 -8.39 -1.61 -3.81
C TYR A 229 -8.29 -0.12 -4.12
N LEU A 230 -8.37 0.25 -5.39
CA LEU A 230 -8.25 1.63 -5.83
C LEU A 230 -9.42 2.47 -5.33
N LEU A 231 -10.65 1.95 -5.46
CA LEU A 231 -11.84 2.60 -4.95
C LEU A 231 -11.72 2.85 -3.44
N GLN A 232 -11.31 1.85 -2.67
CA GLN A 232 -11.20 1.98 -1.22
C GLN A 232 -10.12 2.98 -0.82
N VAL A 233 -8.93 2.93 -1.42
CA VAL A 233 -7.86 3.90 -1.10
C VAL A 233 -8.28 5.32 -1.44
N THR A 234 -8.96 5.51 -2.58
CA THR A 234 -9.49 6.81 -2.99
C THR A 234 -10.52 7.34 -1.98
N LYS A 235 -11.51 6.51 -1.60
CA LYS A 235 -12.53 6.91 -0.61
C LYS A 235 -11.95 7.16 0.77
N ASP A 236 -10.93 6.41 1.15
CA ASP A 236 -10.22 6.65 2.40
C ASP A 236 -9.48 7.98 2.37
N TYR A 237 -8.80 8.31 1.28
CA TYR A 237 -8.17 9.62 1.11
C TYR A 237 -9.20 10.75 1.19
N ASP A 238 -10.30 10.67 0.43
CA ASP A 238 -11.36 11.68 0.45
C ASP A 238 -11.91 11.90 1.87
N SER A 239 -12.19 10.79 2.56
CA SER A 239 -12.70 10.82 3.94
C SER A 239 -11.69 11.42 4.92
N MET A 240 -10.41 11.06 4.80
CA MET A 240 -9.36 11.58 5.68
C MET A 240 -9.07 13.06 5.37
N ALA A 241 -9.13 13.49 4.12
CA ALA A 241 -9.01 14.89 3.74
C ALA A 241 -10.16 15.74 4.30
N LEU A 242 -11.39 15.22 4.24
CA LEU A 242 -12.54 15.87 4.88
C LEU A 242 -12.38 15.92 6.41
N GLY A 243 -11.94 14.83 7.02
CA GLY A 243 -11.65 14.75 8.46
C GLY A 243 -10.67 15.83 8.92
N LEU A 244 -9.57 16.02 8.18
CA LEU A 244 -8.59 17.07 8.47
C LEU A 244 -9.23 18.46 8.46
N ARG A 245 -10.00 18.80 7.42
CA ARG A 245 -10.68 20.10 7.31
C ARG A 245 -11.62 20.37 8.47
N LEU A 246 -12.37 19.36 8.90
CA LEU A 246 -13.28 19.48 10.05
C LEU A 246 -12.50 19.71 11.35
N LEU A 247 -11.38 19.01 11.53
CA LEU A 247 -10.54 19.12 12.71
C LEU A 247 -9.88 20.51 12.80
N GLU A 248 -9.38 21.04 11.68
CA GLU A 248 -8.85 22.40 11.57
C GLU A 248 -9.91 23.47 11.84
N ALA A 249 -11.11 23.31 11.26
CA ALA A 249 -12.21 24.25 11.48
C ALA A 249 -12.63 24.31 12.96
N ARG A 250 -12.74 23.15 13.63
CA ARG A 250 -13.03 23.07 15.07
C ARG A 250 -11.91 23.69 15.90
N LEU A 251 -10.64 23.42 15.57
CA LEU A 251 -9.50 24.00 16.28
C LEU A 251 -9.50 25.52 16.20
N ASN A 252 -9.81 26.07 15.02
CA ASN A 252 -9.88 27.52 14.82
C ASN A 252 -11.03 28.13 15.63
N ALA A 253 -12.21 27.51 15.67
CA ALA A 253 -13.31 27.95 16.51
C ALA A 253 -12.96 27.94 18.00
N LEU A 254 -12.29 26.88 18.49
CA LEU A 254 -11.82 26.81 19.88
C LEU A 254 -10.80 27.91 20.20
N ARG A 255 -9.85 28.18 19.30
CA ARG A 255 -8.90 29.29 19.45
C ARG A 255 -9.63 30.64 19.55
N SER A 256 -10.58 30.90 18.65
CA SER A 256 -11.38 32.12 18.67
C SER A 256 -12.21 32.27 19.96
N GLN A 257 -12.80 31.19 20.48
CA GLN A 257 -13.51 31.23 21.75
C GLN A 257 -12.57 31.58 22.92
N ILE A 258 -11.40 30.94 22.98
CA ILE A 258 -10.40 31.22 24.02
C ILE A 258 -9.92 32.67 23.94
N GLU A 259 -9.69 33.19 22.73
CA GLU A 259 -9.31 34.59 22.51
C GLU A 259 -10.39 35.57 22.98
N LEU A 260 -11.67 35.31 22.67
CA LEU A 260 -12.79 36.13 23.14
C LEU A 260 -12.91 36.12 24.68
N GLU A 261 -12.91 34.94 25.30
CA GLU A 261 -12.99 34.83 26.76
C GLU A 261 -11.79 35.47 27.50
N LYS A 262 -10.63 35.54 26.83
CA LYS A 262 -9.45 36.24 27.37
C LYS A 262 -9.52 37.75 27.16
N ALA A 263 -9.99 38.21 25.99
CA ALA A 263 -10.19 39.64 25.72
C ALA A 263 -11.23 40.28 26.65
N GLU A 264 -12.25 39.52 27.07
CA GLU A 264 -13.22 39.97 28.07
C GLU A 264 -12.62 40.05 29.49
N ARG A 265 -11.65 39.20 29.82
CA ARG A 265 -11.05 39.10 31.17
C ARG A 265 -9.79 39.95 31.35
N ASP A 266 -9.01 40.21 30.32
CA ASP A 266 -7.72 40.90 30.42
C ASP A 266 -7.51 41.89 29.26
N ARG A 267 -7.33 43.18 29.58
CA ARG A 267 -7.08 44.25 28.59
C ARG A 267 -5.64 44.27 28.09
N THR A 268 -4.77 43.36 28.55
CA THR A 268 -3.34 43.41 28.25
C THR A 268 -2.79 42.00 28.02
N PHE A 269 -3.04 41.41 26.84
CA PHE A 269 -2.27 40.24 26.44
C PHE A 269 -1.77 40.29 24.98
N GLN A 270 -0.49 39.99 24.82
CA GLN A 270 0.20 39.85 23.55
C GLN A 270 0.11 38.40 23.03
N ASN A 271 -0.42 38.28 21.81
CA ASN A 271 -0.19 37.22 20.82
C ASN A 271 -0.40 35.76 21.28
N ILE A 272 -1.63 35.27 21.14
CA ILE A 272 -1.82 33.93 20.53
C ILE A 272 -1.83 34.16 19.01
N VAL A 273 -0.67 34.34 18.41
CA VAL A 273 -0.54 34.32 16.95
C VAL A 273 0.64 33.44 16.59
N THR A 274 0.35 32.32 15.94
CA THR A 274 1.00 31.98 14.68
C THR A 274 0.02 31.15 13.84
N VAL A 275 -0.44 31.77 12.76
CA VAL A 275 -1.04 31.12 11.61
C VAL A 275 0.02 30.20 11.02
N ILE A 276 -0.15 28.89 11.20
CA ILE A 276 0.40 27.91 10.28
C ILE A 276 -0.74 27.53 9.35
N GLY A 277 -0.83 28.27 8.24
CA GLY A 277 -1.67 27.92 7.11
C GLY A 277 -1.10 26.68 6.42
N ALA A 278 -1.43 25.49 6.93
CA ALA A 278 -1.09 24.22 6.31
C ALA A 278 -2.33 23.47 5.77
N GLY A 279 -3.41 24.18 5.41
CA GLY A 279 -4.66 23.54 4.99
C GLY A 279 -4.97 23.55 3.48
N THR A 280 -4.27 24.35 2.65
CA THR A 280 -4.61 24.52 1.21
C THR A 280 -3.66 23.80 0.25
N ALA A 281 -2.55 23.23 0.72
CA ALA A 281 -1.60 22.54 -0.16
C ALA A 281 -2.13 21.18 -0.64
N VAL A 282 -2.98 20.52 0.15
CA VAL A 282 -3.49 19.16 -0.19
C VAL A 282 -4.42 19.20 -1.40
N THR A 283 -5.19 20.28 -1.60
CA THR A 283 -6.05 20.42 -2.79
C THR A 283 -5.27 20.64 -4.08
N ALA A 284 -4.04 21.14 -4.01
CA ALA A 284 -3.21 21.34 -5.21
C ALA A 284 -2.63 20.03 -5.78
N LEU A 285 -2.67 18.93 -5.02
CA LEU A 285 -2.06 17.64 -5.39
C LEU A 285 -3.06 16.59 -5.91
N VAL A 286 -4.34 16.95 -6.02
CA VAL A 286 -5.43 16.04 -6.45
C VAL A 286 -6.31 16.73 -7.46
N ASP A 287 -5.81 16.85 -8.69
CA ASP A 287 -6.71 16.89 -9.85
C ASP A 287 -5.99 16.27 -11.06
N PHE A 288 -6.37 15.03 -11.40
CA PHE A 288 -5.81 14.26 -12.51
C PHE A 288 -6.42 14.64 -13.87
N GLU A 289 -7.37 15.59 -13.93
CA GLU A 289 -7.92 16.09 -15.19
C GLU A 289 -6.95 17.00 -15.98
N ALA A 290 -5.64 16.72 -16.07
CA ALA A 290 -4.66 17.46 -16.90
C ALA A 290 -4.63 19.01 -16.77
N LYS A 291 -5.46 19.64 -15.94
CA LYS A 291 -5.62 21.08 -15.75
C LYS A 291 -4.47 21.70 -14.94
N GLN A 292 -3.61 20.88 -14.34
CA GLN A 292 -2.56 21.32 -13.40
C GLN A 292 -1.10 21.17 -13.91
N CYS A 293 -0.82 20.65 -15.13
CA CYS A 293 0.54 20.80 -15.71
C CYS A 293 0.90 22.29 -15.85
N GLU A 294 -0.10 23.16 -16.00
CA GLU A 294 0.06 24.61 -16.09
C GLU A 294 0.32 25.28 -14.72
N THR A 295 -0.30 24.79 -13.65
CA THR A 295 -0.11 25.36 -12.30
C THR A 295 1.24 24.95 -11.69
N VAL A 296 1.66 23.70 -11.87
CA VAL A 296 2.96 23.20 -11.39
C VAL A 296 4.12 23.82 -12.18
N SER A 297 3.95 24.05 -13.49
CA SER A 297 4.98 24.73 -14.31
C SER A 297 5.14 26.22 -13.99
N LYS A 298 4.13 26.87 -13.39
CA LYS A 298 4.21 28.24 -12.86
C LYS A 298 4.96 28.32 -11.52
N LEU A 299 4.96 27.25 -10.74
CA LEU A 299 5.64 27.18 -9.43
C LEU A 299 7.09 26.71 -9.51
N ILE A 300 7.48 25.91 -10.52
CA ILE A 300 8.83 25.34 -10.66
C ILE A 300 9.31 25.46 -12.13
N PRO A 301 10.12 26.48 -12.48
CA PRO A 301 10.29 26.94 -13.86
C PRO A 301 10.97 26.04 -14.91
N PRO A 302 11.66 24.91 -14.64
CA PRO A 302 12.22 24.13 -15.74
C PRO A 302 11.29 23.02 -16.26
N MET A 303 10.13 22.76 -15.65
CA MET A 303 9.30 21.59 -16.01
C MET A 303 8.46 21.74 -17.29
N LYS A 304 8.42 22.92 -17.92
CA LYS A 304 7.57 23.23 -19.08
C LYS A 304 7.76 22.27 -20.27
N LYS A 305 8.96 21.71 -20.46
CA LYS A 305 9.28 20.85 -21.62
C LYS A 305 8.94 19.36 -21.44
N SER A 306 8.56 18.90 -20.24
CA SER A 306 8.23 17.47 -20.00
C SER A 306 6.76 17.12 -20.25
N CYS A 307 5.85 18.10 -20.34
CA CYS A 307 4.40 17.83 -20.47
C CYS A 307 3.97 17.41 -21.90
N GLU A 308 4.83 17.44 -22.91
CA GLU A 308 4.45 17.24 -24.32
C GLU A 308 4.82 15.85 -24.90
N ASN A 309 5.49 14.96 -24.15
CA ASN A 309 5.93 13.66 -24.68
C ASN A 309 5.49 12.46 -23.82
N PRO A 310 4.58 11.59 -24.33
CA PRO A 310 4.09 10.40 -23.62
C PRO A 310 5.18 9.44 -23.14
N TRP A 311 6.33 9.39 -23.84
CA TRP A 311 7.46 8.52 -23.49
C TRP A 311 8.24 8.98 -22.25
N ILE A 312 8.28 10.28 -21.96
CA ILE A 312 9.03 10.83 -20.81
C ILE A 312 8.27 10.60 -19.49
N ASN A 313 6.93 10.57 -19.56
CA ASN A 313 6.06 10.42 -18.40
C ASN A 313 6.06 9.00 -17.81
N SER A 314 6.41 7.99 -18.60
CA SER A 314 6.35 6.58 -18.18
C SER A 314 7.66 6.04 -17.57
N PHE A 315 8.82 6.64 -17.89
CA PHE A 315 10.13 6.15 -17.46
C PHE A 315 10.97 7.14 -16.64
N ILE A 316 10.97 8.43 -16.99
CA ILE A 316 11.91 9.40 -16.40
C ILE A 316 11.35 10.01 -15.12
N VAL A 317 10.06 10.35 -15.11
CA VAL A 317 9.41 10.97 -13.95
C VAL A 317 9.45 10.06 -12.71
N PRO A 318 9.17 8.74 -12.78
CA PRO A 318 9.26 7.87 -11.61
C PRO A 318 10.70 7.72 -11.08
N VAL A 319 11.68 7.62 -11.97
CA VAL A 319 13.10 7.46 -11.59
C VAL A 319 13.65 8.74 -10.95
N VAL A 320 13.30 9.90 -11.51
CA VAL A 320 13.69 11.21 -10.96
C VAL A 320 13.01 11.46 -9.62
N LEU A 321 11.73 11.09 -9.46
CA LEU A 321 11.05 11.19 -8.17
C LEU A 321 11.69 10.26 -7.13
N ILE A 322 12.01 9.00 -7.47
CA ILE A 322 12.70 8.07 -6.56
C ILE A 322 14.07 8.62 -6.13
N LEU A 323 14.82 9.24 -7.05
CA LEU A 323 16.12 9.85 -6.73
C LEU A 323 15.96 11.10 -5.84
N ILE A 324 15.00 11.97 -6.14
CA ILE A 324 14.71 13.16 -5.33
C ILE A 324 14.27 12.75 -3.92
N PHE A 325 13.35 11.78 -3.79
CA PHE A 325 12.89 11.30 -2.49
C PHE A 325 13.98 10.51 -1.74
N GLY A 326 14.86 9.80 -2.45
CA GLY A 326 16.06 9.18 -1.87
C GLY A 326 17.04 10.21 -1.29
N VAL A 327 17.27 11.31 -2.01
CA VAL A 327 18.11 12.43 -1.54
C VAL A 327 17.47 13.15 -0.35
N ILE A 328 16.16 13.39 -0.39
CA ILE A 328 15.42 13.97 0.75
C ILE A 328 15.51 13.05 1.96
N GLY A 329 15.32 11.73 1.79
CA GLY A 329 15.46 10.75 2.86
C GLY A 329 16.88 10.70 3.45
N LEU A 330 17.91 10.85 2.63
CA LEU A 330 19.31 10.94 3.07
C LEU A 330 19.59 12.25 3.83
N CYS A 331 19.05 13.38 3.38
CA CYS A 331 19.14 14.66 4.08
C CYS A 331 18.44 14.60 5.44
N PHE A 332 17.24 14.03 5.52
CA PHE A 332 16.51 13.82 6.78
C PHE A 332 17.26 12.90 7.73
N LYS A 333 17.84 11.79 7.23
CA LYS A 333 18.67 10.89 8.03
C LYS A 333 19.90 11.60 8.61
N LYS A 334 20.55 12.46 7.82
CA LYS A 334 21.74 13.22 8.23
C LYS A 334 21.42 14.29 9.28
N ILE A 335 20.26 14.94 9.17
CA ILE A 335 19.75 15.91 10.16
C ILE A 335 19.38 15.20 11.47
N LEU A 336 18.71 14.05 11.40
CA LEU A 336 18.35 13.26 12.59
C LEU A 336 19.58 12.65 13.29
N SER A 337 20.63 12.28 12.54
CA SER A 337 21.88 11.78 13.13
C SER A 337 22.78 12.87 13.70
N ALA A 338 22.57 14.14 13.35
CA ALA A 338 23.30 15.29 13.92
C ALA A 338 22.63 15.86 15.17
N SER A 339 21.45 15.34 15.53
CA SER A 339 20.63 15.72 16.69
C SER A 339 20.73 14.72 17.86
N ARG A 340 21.62 13.72 17.76
CA ARG A 340 22.11 12.87 18.86
C ARG A 340 23.58 13.14 19.04
#